data_AF-A0A4Q2J423-F1
#
_entry.id   AF-A0A4Q2J423-F1
#
_cell.length_a   1.000
_cell.length_b   1.000
_cell.length_c   1.000
_cell.angle_alpha   90.00
_cell.angle_beta   90.00
_cell.angle_gamma   90.00
#
_symmetry.space_group_name_H-M   'P 1'
#
loop_
_entity.id
_entity.type
_entity.pdbx_description
1 polymer ?
#
loop_
_entity_poly.entity_id
_entity_poly.type
_entity_poly.pdbx_seq_one_letter_code
_entity_poly.pdbx_strand_id
1 'polypeptide(L)'
;MVIAPVLFEFKRLLLDVAGGSGLQLTEVETDLVQTNLLLNEAITKLSSSFFDLHKAVAAQQTIVAMIVAQQTAATPLQVEELKQSQQAIDTHVNSAVTGLQFQDMTSQLIERTLKRVVGLRDVLSFLSSNSWDAAPDTDLEEMHAMLQTINQTMETRLINLENGLWKAVRQTHMSSGDIDLF
;
A
#
# COMPACT_ATOMS: atom_id res chain seq x y z
N MET A 1 -49.25 10.79 -12.61
CA MET A 1 -48.41 11.17 -13.77
C MET A 1 -47.16 11.98 -13.36
N VAL A 2 -46.48 11.61 -12.26
CA VAL A 2 -45.24 12.30 -11.76
C VAL A 2 -44.09 11.30 -11.51
N ILE A 3 -44.37 10.00 -11.58
CA ILE A 3 -43.45 8.92 -11.18
C ILE A 3 -42.37 8.68 -12.25
N ALA A 4 -42.75 8.63 -13.53
CA ALA A 4 -41.82 8.45 -14.66
C ALA A 4 -40.68 9.50 -14.74
N PRO A 5 -40.92 10.82 -14.61
CA PRO A 5 -39.83 11.81 -14.68
C PRO A 5 -38.88 11.75 -13.46
N VAL A 6 -39.38 11.42 -12.27
CA VAL A 6 -38.54 11.25 -11.07
C VAL A 6 -37.61 10.04 -11.23
N LEU A 7 -38.14 8.95 -11.78
CA LEU A 7 -37.37 7.73 -12.03
C LEU A 7 -36.27 7.95 -13.07
N PHE A 8 -36.57 8.72 -14.12
CA PHE A 8 -35.60 9.11 -15.14
C PHE A 8 -34.46 9.96 -14.56
N GLU A 9 -34.78 10.98 -13.76
CA GLU A 9 -33.78 11.84 -13.12
C GLU A 9 -32.93 11.08 -12.08
N PHE A 10 -33.54 10.18 -11.30
CA PHE A 10 -32.81 9.33 -10.37
C PHE A 10 -31.85 8.37 -11.09
N LYS A 11 -32.29 7.75 -12.18
CA LYS A 11 -31.45 6.91 -13.04
C LYS A 11 -30.28 7.71 -13.62
N ARG A 12 -30.53 8.93 -14.11
CA ARG A 12 -29.47 9.81 -14.62
C ARG A 12 -28.44 10.11 -13.52
N LEU A 13 -28.91 10.48 -12.32
CA LEU A 13 -28.03 10.75 -11.18
C LEU A 13 -27.16 9.53 -10.81
N LEU A 14 -27.75 8.32 -10.77
CA LEU A 14 -26.99 7.11 -10.47
C LEU A 14 -25.96 6.77 -11.54
N LEU A 15 -26.30 6.95 -12.82
CA LEU A 15 -25.35 6.73 -13.93
C LEU A 15 -24.22 7.77 -13.91
N ASP A 16 -24.54 9.03 -13.66
CA ASP A 16 -23.56 10.11 -13.59
C ASP A 16 -22.58 9.90 -12.43
N VAL A 17 -23.10 9.52 -11.24
CA VAL A 17 -22.28 9.20 -10.07
C VAL A 17 -21.45 7.94 -10.31
N ALA A 18 -22.04 6.87 -10.82
CA ALA A 18 -21.32 5.62 -11.07
C ALA A 18 -20.23 5.78 -12.15
N GLY A 19 -20.53 6.49 -13.23
CA GLY A 19 -19.60 6.75 -14.33
C GLY A 19 -18.46 7.68 -13.91
N GLY A 20 -18.79 8.81 -13.28
CA GLY A 20 -17.80 9.78 -12.81
C GLY A 20 -16.87 9.21 -11.75
N SER A 21 -17.42 8.49 -10.77
CA SER A 21 -16.61 7.85 -9.72
C SER A 21 -15.82 6.65 -10.24
N GLY A 22 -16.29 5.93 -11.26
CA GLY A 22 -15.55 4.82 -11.88
C GLY A 22 -14.24 5.26 -12.55
N LEU A 23 -14.27 6.41 -13.25
CA LEU A 23 -13.08 7.01 -13.86
C LEU A 23 -12.06 7.42 -12.80
N GLN A 24 -12.52 8.15 -11.77
CA GLN A 24 -11.65 8.59 -10.67
C GLN A 24 -11.00 7.43 -9.92
N LEU A 25 -11.75 6.34 -9.68
CA LEU A 25 -11.17 5.15 -9.03
C LEU A 25 -10.14 4.44 -9.91
N THR A 26 -10.31 4.47 -11.24
CA THR A 26 -9.33 3.89 -12.18
C THR A 26 -8.02 4.70 -12.20
N GLU A 27 -8.11 6.03 -12.11
CA GLU A 27 -6.93 6.89 -11.95
C GLU A 27 -6.22 6.60 -10.62
N VAL A 28 -6.96 6.54 -9.51
CA VAL A 28 -6.39 6.20 -8.20
C VAL A 28 -5.78 4.80 -8.18
N GLU A 29 -6.39 3.83 -8.86
CA GLU A 29 -5.83 2.48 -9.03
C GLU A 29 -4.47 2.53 -9.74
N THR A 30 -4.38 3.30 -10.82
CA THR A 30 -3.15 3.48 -11.61
C THR A 30 -2.06 4.15 -10.76
N ASP A 31 -2.39 5.22 -10.04
CA ASP A 31 -1.47 5.95 -9.17
C ASP A 31 -0.95 5.08 -8.03
N LEU A 32 -1.81 4.25 -7.42
CA LEU A 32 -1.42 3.32 -6.36
C LEU A 32 -0.47 2.24 -6.87
N VAL A 33 -0.75 1.66 -8.04
CA VAL A 33 0.14 0.68 -8.67
C VAL A 33 1.49 1.31 -8.99
N GLN A 34 1.49 2.50 -9.59
CA GLN A 34 2.73 3.22 -9.93
C GLN A 34 3.52 3.60 -8.68
N THR A 35 2.85 4.06 -7.63
CA THR A 35 3.48 4.38 -6.35
C THR A 35 4.14 3.15 -5.73
N ASN A 36 3.46 1.99 -5.76
CA ASN A 36 4.03 0.75 -5.25
C ASN A 36 5.31 0.33 -6.02
N LEU A 37 5.27 0.43 -7.35
CA LEU A 37 6.42 0.11 -8.21
C LEU A 37 7.62 1.03 -7.94
N LEU A 38 7.40 2.35 -7.95
CA LEU A 38 8.46 3.33 -7.72
C LEU A 38 9.06 3.22 -6.32
N LEU A 39 8.22 2.95 -5.31
CA LEU A 39 8.66 2.77 -3.93
C LEU A 39 9.53 1.51 -3.80
N ASN A 40 9.12 0.38 -4.38
CA ASN A 40 9.92 -0.84 -4.38
C ASN A 40 11.26 -0.67 -5.12
N GLU A 41 11.26 0.04 -6.26
CA GLU A 41 12.48 0.29 -7.01
C GLU A 41 13.45 1.19 -6.24
N ALA A 42 12.95 2.29 -5.68
CA ALA A 42 13.75 3.23 -4.89
C ALA A 42 14.40 2.53 -3.69
N ILE A 43 13.66 1.64 -3.03
CA ILE A 43 14.13 0.94 -1.82
C ILE A 43 15.12 -0.17 -2.15
N THR A 44 14.92 -0.88 -3.27
CA THR A 44 15.92 -1.84 -3.78
C THR A 44 17.24 -1.13 -4.08
N LYS A 45 17.20 0.03 -4.75
CA LYS A 45 18.38 0.84 -5.05
C LYS A 45 19.07 1.39 -3.80
N LEU A 46 18.28 1.88 -2.84
CA LEU A 46 18.78 2.37 -1.56
C LEU A 46 19.49 1.26 -0.78
N SER A 47 18.84 0.09 -0.68
CA SER A 47 19.38 -1.07 0.05
C SER A 47 20.66 -1.59 -0.59
N SER A 48 20.71 -1.67 -1.92
CA SER A 48 21.94 -2.03 -2.64
C SER A 48 23.07 -1.02 -2.35
N SER A 49 22.79 0.28 -2.42
CA SER A 49 23.78 1.33 -2.15
C SER A 49 24.32 1.26 -0.73
N PHE A 50 23.45 0.98 0.26
CA PHE A 50 23.88 0.78 1.65
C PHE A 50 24.76 -0.46 1.80
N PHE A 51 24.40 -1.56 1.15
CA PHE A 51 25.18 -2.81 1.22
C PHE A 51 26.55 -2.68 0.56
N ASP A 52 26.62 -1.96 -0.57
CA ASP A 52 27.86 -1.69 -1.28
C ASP A 52 28.76 -0.72 -0.50
N LEU A 53 28.19 0.31 0.12
CA LEU A 53 28.90 1.21 1.02
C LEU A 53 29.47 0.44 2.22
N HIS A 54 28.67 -0.43 2.84
CA HIS A 54 29.13 -1.29 3.92
C HIS A 54 30.31 -2.17 3.49
N LYS A 55 30.20 -2.87 2.35
CA LYS A 55 31.30 -3.71 1.81
C LYS A 55 32.58 -2.90 1.58
N ALA A 56 32.45 -1.70 0.99
CA ALA A 56 33.59 -0.82 0.75
C ALA A 56 34.26 -0.38 2.06
N VAL A 57 33.47 -0.01 3.07
CA VAL A 57 33.98 0.40 4.38
C VAL A 57 34.62 -0.79 5.13
N ALA A 58 34.00 -1.97 5.13
CA ALA A 58 34.56 -3.17 5.73
C ALA A 58 35.89 -3.61 5.05
N ALA A 59 35.97 -3.49 3.73
CA ALA A 59 37.21 -3.75 2.99
C ALA A 59 38.31 -2.73 3.36
N GLN A 60 37.96 -1.44 3.45
CA GLN A 60 38.89 -0.40 3.89
C GLN A 60 39.38 -0.64 5.32
N GLN A 61 38.50 -1.04 6.23
CA GLN A 61 38.87 -1.41 7.61
C GLN A 61 39.81 -2.61 7.67
N THR A 62 39.60 -3.63 6.83
CA THR A 62 40.48 -4.81 6.76
C THR A 62 41.88 -4.42 6.28
N ILE A 63 41.97 -3.53 5.29
CA ILE A 63 43.25 -2.99 4.81
C ILE A 63 43.95 -2.19 5.91
N VAL A 64 43.22 -1.33 6.62
CA VAL A 64 43.77 -0.57 7.75
C VAL A 64 44.28 -1.51 8.84
N ALA A 65 43.51 -2.52 9.23
CA ALA A 65 43.90 -3.51 10.23
C ALA A 65 45.16 -4.30 9.81
N MET A 66 45.30 -4.67 8.53
CA MET A 66 46.50 -5.31 8.01
C MET A 66 47.72 -4.39 8.03
N ILE A 67 47.57 -3.10 7.72
CA ILE A 67 48.64 -2.11 7.80
C ILE A 67 49.11 -1.94 9.25
N VAL A 68 48.16 -1.86 10.20
CA VAL A 68 48.45 -1.83 11.63
C VAL A 68 49.20 -3.09 12.07
N ALA A 69 48.74 -4.27 11.63
CA ALA A 69 49.31 -5.56 12.00
C ALA A 69 50.71 -5.81 11.42
N GLN A 70 51.04 -5.22 10.26
CA GLN A 70 52.36 -5.29 9.62
C GLN A 70 53.41 -4.34 10.25
N GLN A 71 53.16 -3.81 11.46
CA GLN A 71 54.10 -3.05 12.28
C GLN A 71 54.55 -1.69 11.70
N THR A 72 53.69 -0.99 10.95
CA THR A 72 53.72 0.48 11.02
C THR A 72 52.80 0.85 12.17
N ALA A 73 53.38 1.25 13.32
CA ALA A 73 52.65 1.40 14.58
C ALA A 73 51.45 2.36 14.45
N ALA A 74 50.26 1.82 14.22
CA ALA A 74 49.05 2.59 14.38
C ALA A 74 48.87 2.88 15.86
N THR A 75 48.58 4.13 16.16
CA THR A 75 48.38 4.57 17.53
C THR A 75 47.14 3.88 18.12
N PRO A 76 47.11 3.59 19.43
CA PRO A 76 45.91 3.06 20.10
C PRO A 76 44.65 3.88 19.83
N LEU A 77 44.81 5.19 19.61
CA LEU A 77 43.74 6.13 19.27
C LEU A 77 43.12 5.82 17.89
N GLN A 78 43.93 5.50 16.88
CA GLN A 78 43.46 5.12 15.54
C GLN A 78 42.74 3.77 15.53
N VAL A 79 43.15 2.83 16.39
CA VAL A 79 42.46 1.54 16.55
C VAL A 79 41.08 1.75 17.21
N GLU A 80 41.00 2.66 18.18
CA GLU A 80 39.74 3.00 18.83
C GLU A 80 38.78 3.74 17.90
N GLU A 81 39.27 4.70 17.10
CA GLU A 81 38.48 5.38 16.05
C GLU A 81 37.92 4.39 15.01
N LEU A 82 38.69 3.35 14.67
CA LEU A 82 38.24 2.29 13.76
C LEU A 82 37.09 1.46 14.38
N LYS A 83 37.21 1.09 15.67
CA LYS A 83 36.16 0.37 16.40
C LYS A 83 34.89 1.20 16.55
N GLN A 84 35.01 2.50 16.81
CA GLN A 84 33.87 3.40 16.87
C GLN A 84 33.18 3.53 15.51
N SER A 85 33.95 3.63 14.43
CA SER A 85 33.39 3.57 13.07
C SER A 85 32.66 2.25 12.81
N GLN A 86 33.19 1.12 13.29
CA GLN A 86 32.54 -0.19 13.15
C GLN A 86 31.17 -0.23 13.85
N GLN A 87 31.08 0.23 15.10
CA GLN A 87 29.80 0.32 15.83
C GLN A 87 28.81 1.29 15.18
N ALA A 88 29.28 2.40 14.62
CA ALA A 88 28.43 3.35 13.91
C ALA A 88 27.82 2.71 12.65
N ILE A 89 28.60 1.93 11.90
CA ILE A 89 28.11 1.18 10.73
C ILE A 89 27.06 0.16 11.16
N ASP A 90 27.31 -0.64 12.19
CA ASP A 90 26.33 -1.62 12.68
C ASP A 90 25.00 -0.95 13.06
N THR A 91 25.07 0.22 13.69
CA THR A 91 23.88 1.03 14.03
C THR A 91 23.14 1.52 12.78
N HIS A 92 23.87 1.97 11.76
CA HIS A 92 23.27 2.38 10.49
C HIS A 92 22.66 1.20 9.72
N VAL A 93 23.26 0.01 9.78
CA VAL A 93 22.70 -1.21 9.19
C VAL A 93 21.39 -1.58 9.88
N ASN A 94 21.35 -1.59 11.22
CA ASN A 94 20.12 -1.87 11.95
C ASN A 94 19.01 -0.84 11.62
N SER A 95 19.38 0.43 11.46
CA SER A 95 18.46 1.49 11.01
C SER A 95 17.95 1.26 9.59
N ALA A 96 18.78 0.74 8.68
CA ALA A 96 18.39 0.41 7.31
C ALA A 96 17.46 -0.81 7.26
N VAL A 97 17.72 -1.84 8.06
CA VAL A 97 16.84 -3.02 8.23
C VAL A 97 15.48 -2.60 8.78
N THR A 98 15.48 -1.71 9.77
CA THR A 98 14.28 -1.06 10.31
C THR A 98 13.55 -0.30 9.18
N GLY A 99 14.25 0.46 8.35
CA GLY A 99 13.67 1.13 7.17
C GLY A 99 13.01 0.17 6.16
N LEU A 100 13.61 -1.00 5.92
CA LEU A 100 13.05 -2.06 5.08
C LEU A 100 11.76 -2.67 5.67
N GLN A 101 11.65 -2.74 7.00
CA GLN A 101 10.39 -3.17 7.63
C GLN A 101 9.28 -2.13 7.45
N PHE A 102 9.60 -0.83 7.53
CA PHE A 102 8.64 0.23 7.22
C PHE A 102 8.15 0.18 5.79
N GLN A 103 9.03 -0.18 4.85
CA GLN A 103 8.61 -0.44 3.48
C GLN A 103 7.57 -1.55 3.45
N ASP A 104 7.87 -2.72 4.02
CA ASP A 104 6.97 -3.86 3.91
C ASP A 104 5.57 -3.51 4.44
N MET A 105 5.50 -2.82 5.58
CA MET A 105 4.25 -2.28 6.11
C MET A 105 3.57 -1.29 5.15
N THR A 106 4.32 -0.40 4.51
CA THR A 106 3.80 0.58 3.54
C THR A 106 3.27 -0.11 2.28
N SER A 107 3.99 -1.10 1.75
CA SER A 107 3.57 -1.91 0.60
C SER A 107 2.27 -2.65 0.89
N GLN A 108 2.14 -3.23 2.10
CA GLN A 108 0.90 -3.87 2.54
C GLN A 108 -0.26 -2.86 2.62
N LEU A 109 -0.03 -1.65 3.13
CA LEU A 109 -1.07 -0.60 3.18
C LEU A 109 -1.50 -0.15 1.78
N ILE A 110 -0.57 -0.01 0.84
CA ILE A 110 -0.87 0.32 -0.56
C ILE A 110 -1.69 -0.80 -1.20
N GLU A 111 -1.29 -2.06 -1.03
CA GLU A 111 -2.03 -3.21 -1.58
C GLU A 111 -3.46 -3.29 -1.02
N ARG A 112 -3.65 -3.00 0.27
CA ARG A 112 -4.99 -2.92 0.89
C ARG A 112 -5.82 -1.78 0.33
N THR A 113 -5.21 -0.63 0.14
CA THR A 113 -5.87 0.54 -0.46
C THR A 113 -6.28 0.23 -1.89
N LEU A 114 -5.43 -0.45 -2.67
CA LEU A 114 -5.73 -0.91 -4.02
C LEU A 114 -6.93 -1.87 -4.03
N LYS A 115 -6.93 -2.90 -3.16
CA LYS A 115 -8.08 -3.83 -3.02
C LYS A 115 -9.37 -3.09 -2.68
N ARG A 116 -9.32 -2.06 -1.83
CA ARG A 116 -10.47 -1.25 -1.47
C ARG A 116 -10.97 -0.42 -2.67
N VAL A 117 -10.08 0.21 -3.41
CA VAL A 117 -10.39 1.00 -4.61
C VAL A 117 -11.02 0.13 -5.70
N VAL A 118 -10.43 -1.04 -5.98
CA VAL A 118 -10.98 -2.02 -6.93
C VAL A 118 -12.37 -2.49 -6.50
N GLY A 119 -12.54 -2.85 -5.22
CA GLY A 119 -13.85 -3.26 -4.70
C GLY A 119 -14.92 -2.18 -4.78
N LEU A 120 -14.56 -0.92 -4.50
CA LEU A 120 -15.47 0.23 -4.68
C LEU A 120 -15.84 0.45 -6.15
N ARG A 121 -14.86 0.29 -7.05
CA ARG A 121 -15.10 0.39 -8.50
C ARG A 121 -16.05 -0.70 -8.98
N ASP A 122 -15.90 -1.92 -8.49
CA ASP A 122 -16.80 -3.03 -8.85
C ASP A 122 -18.23 -2.81 -8.33
N VAL A 123 -18.38 -2.22 -7.14
CA VAL A 123 -19.67 -1.80 -6.58
C VAL A 123 -20.34 -0.72 -7.46
N LEU A 124 -19.58 0.29 -7.89
CA LEU A 124 -20.09 1.35 -8.76
C LEU A 124 -20.36 0.85 -10.19
N SER A 125 -19.54 -0.06 -10.70
CA SER A 125 -19.75 -0.70 -11.99
C SER A 125 -21.08 -1.47 -12.02
N PHE A 126 -21.41 -2.17 -10.93
CA PHE A 126 -22.72 -2.80 -10.77
C PHE A 126 -23.87 -1.79 -10.85
N LEU A 127 -23.74 -0.59 -10.29
CA LEU A 127 -24.74 0.47 -10.49
C LEU A 127 -24.82 0.88 -11.97
N SER A 128 -23.69 1.12 -12.65
CA SER A 128 -23.72 1.55 -14.06
C SER A 128 -24.23 0.50 -15.06
N SER A 129 -24.02 -0.80 -14.77
CA SER A 129 -24.25 -1.91 -15.71
C SER A 129 -25.61 -2.56 -15.58
N ASN A 130 -26.31 -2.37 -14.45
CA ASN A 130 -27.71 -2.76 -14.38
C ASN A 130 -28.51 -1.73 -15.17
N SER A 131 -28.84 -2.08 -16.42
CA SER A 131 -29.87 -1.40 -17.18
C SER A 131 -31.18 -1.55 -16.42
N TRP A 132 -31.47 -0.59 -15.56
CA TRP A 132 -32.75 -0.48 -14.89
C TRP A 132 -33.77 -0.11 -15.97
N ASP A 133 -34.30 -1.13 -16.64
CA ASP A 133 -35.36 -1.03 -17.64
C ASP A 133 -36.67 -0.80 -16.91
N ALA A 134 -36.82 0.41 -16.38
CA ALA A 134 -38.11 0.90 -15.98
C ALA A 134 -38.90 1.24 -17.24
N ALA A 135 -40.01 0.53 -17.45
CA ALA A 135 -40.98 0.91 -18.45
C ALA A 135 -41.58 2.28 -18.09
N PRO A 136 -42.07 3.06 -19.07
CA PRO A 136 -42.77 4.32 -18.81
C PRO A 136 -43.96 4.18 -17.85
N ASP A 137 -44.52 2.98 -17.74
CA ASP A 137 -45.67 2.61 -16.89
C ASP A 137 -45.28 1.86 -15.59
N THR A 138 -43.99 1.80 -15.24
CA THR A 138 -43.55 1.19 -13.96
C THR A 138 -44.28 1.84 -12.78
N ASP A 139 -44.97 1.01 -12.00
CA ASP A 139 -45.75 1.47 -10.85
C ASP A 139 -44.86 1.75 -9.62
N LEU A 140 -45.47 2.26 -8.55
CA LEU A 140 -44.74 2.60 -7.31
C LEU A 140 -44.19 1.37 -6.56
N GLU A 141 -44.90 0.24 -6.58
CA GLU A 141 -44.50 -1.02 -5.95
C GLU A 141 -43.33 -1.66 -6.68
N GLU A 142 -43.38 -1.68 -8.02
CA GLU A 142 -42.27 -2.15 -8.87
C GLU A 142 -41.01 -1.29 -8.66
N MET A 143 -41.18 0.04 -8.55
CA MET A 143 -40.09 0.96 -8.21
C MET A 143 -39.51 0.68 -6.83
N HIS A 144 -40.37 0.48 -5.83
CA HIS A 144 -39.94 0.18 -4.47
C HIS A 144 -39.14 -1.12 -4.40
N ALA A 145 -39.63 -2.18 -5.08
CA ALA A 145 -38.95 -3.46 -5.16
C ALA A 145 -37.58 -3.36 -5.85
N MET A 146 -37.48 -2.56 -6.91
CA MET A 146 -36.21 -2.31 -7.60
C MET A 146 -35.20 -1.57 -6.71
N LEU A 147 -35.63 -0.51 -6.01
CA LEU A 147 -34.77 0.24 -5.09
C LEU A 147 -34.35 -0.60 -3.88
N GLN A 148 -35.24 -1.45 -3.34
CA GLN A 148 -34.89 -2.41 -2.30
C GLN A 148 -33.82 -3.38 -2.77
N THR A 149 -33.96 -3.92 -3.99
CA THR A 149 -32.99 -4.86 -4.57
C THR A 149 -31.62 -4.21 -4.74
N ILE A 150 -31.58 -2.95 -5.20
CA ILE A 150 -30.34 -2.17 -5.33
C ILE A 150 -29.69 -1.97 -3.97
N ASN A 151 -30.45 -1.50 -2.97
CA ASN A 151 -29.94 -1.27 -1.62
C ASN A 151 -29.39 -2.55 -0.99
N GLN A 152 -30.13 -3.66 -1.06
CA GLN A 152 -29.69 -4.95 -0.51
C GLN A 152 -28.41 -5.47 -1.20
N THR A 153 -28.33 -5.33 -2.53
CA THR A 153 -27.15 -5.78 -3.27
C THR A 153 -25.92 -4.91 -2.97
N MET A 154 -26.11 -3.59 -2.86
CA MET A 154 -25.06 -2.66 -2.47
C MET A 154 -24.55 -2.95 -1.06
N GLU A 155 -25.46 -3.12 -0.10
CA GLU A 155 -25.15 -3.44 1.29
C GLU A 155 -24.37 -4.76 1.38
N THR A 156 -24.81 -5.80 0.68
CA THR A 156 -24.11 -7.09 0.62
C THR A 156 -22.69 -6.95 0.07
N ARG A 157 -22.50 -6.19 -1.01
CA ARG A 157 -21.17 -5.98 -1.62
C ARG A 157 -20.25 -5.14 -0.73
N LEU A 158 -20.78 -4.12 -0.06
CA LEU A 158 -20.03 -3.29 0.88
C LEU A 158 -19.60 -4.09 2.12
N ILE A 159 -20.48 -4.93 2.66
CA ILE A 159 -20.15 -5.84 3.77
C ILE A 159 -19.09 -6.86 3.35
N ASN A 160 -19.19 -7.42 2.13
CA ASN A 160 -18.17 -8.35 1.62
C ASN A 160 -16.82 -7.67 1.40
N LEU A 161 -16.83 -6.41 0.92
CA LEU A 161 -15.63 -5.59 0.82
C LEU A 161 -15.01 -5.37 2.20
N GLU A 162 -15.80 -5.02 3.21
CA GLU A 162 -15.34 -4.80 4.57
C GLU A 162 -14.79 -6.09 5.22
N ASN A 163 -15.52 -7.20 5.13
CA ASN A 163 -15.12 -8.48 5.72
C ASN A 163 -13.84 -9.06 5.08
N GLY A 164 -13.60 -8.83 3.79
CA GLY A 164 -12.37 -9.23 3.12
C GLY A 164 -11.12 -8.46 3.62
N LEU A 165 -11.31 -7.28 4.21
CA LEU A 165 -10.23 -6.35 4.59
C LEU A 165 -9.80 -6.46 6.07
N TRP A 166 -10.62 -7.05 6.95
CA TRP A 166 -10.39 -7.10 8.40
C TRP A 166 -9.43 -8.20 8.85
N LYS A 167 -9.10 -9.18 7.99
CA LYS A 167 -8.24 -10.32 8.36
C LYS A 167 -6.72 -10.08 8.35
N ALA A 168 -6.23 -8.90 7.96
CA ALA A 168 -4.80 -8.67 7.78
C ALA A 168 -4.22 -7.60 8.73
N VAL A 169 -3.34 -8.10 9.61
CA VAL A 169 -2.26 -7.43 10.36
C VAL A 169 -2.68 -6.36 11.38
N ARG A 170 -2.69 -6.76 12.66
CA ARG A 170 -2.55 -5.88 13.84
C ARG A 170 -1.09 -5.90 14.28
N GLN A 171 -0.26 -5.03 13.71
CA GLN A 171 1.06 -4.76 14.27
C GLN A 171 1.17 -3.25 14.46
N THR A 172 1.09 -2.82 15.73
CA THR A 172 1.03 -1.41 16.14
C THR A 172 2.38 -0.89 16.65
N HIS A 173 3.39 -1.76 16.81
CA HIS A 173 4.71 -1.37 17.28
C HIS A 173 5.82 -2.25 16.69
N MET A 174 6.90 -1.58 16.29
CA MET A 174 8.05 -2.13 15.58
C MET A 174 9.02 -2.92 16.47
N SER A 175 8.98 -2.69 17.78
CA SER A 175 9.88 -3.31 18.78
C SER A 175 9.41 -4.67 19.30
N SER A 176 8.30 -5.22 18.79
CA SER A 176 7.68 -6.43 19.36
C SER A 176 8.09 -7.74 18.69
N GLY A 177 9.05 -7.71 17.76
CA GLY A 177 9.63 -8.91 17.16
C GLY A 177 11.14 -8.85 17.28
N ASP A 178 11.68 -9.42 18.36
CA ASP A 178 13.11 -9.73 18.43
C ASP A 178 13.46 -10.59 17.21
N ILE A 179 14.37 -10.07 16.38
CA ILE A 179 15.02 -10.88 15.35
C ILE A 179 16.16 -11.60 16.08
N ASP A 180 15.98 -12.90 16.34
CA ASP A 180 17.11 -13.80 16.57
C ASP A 180 17.94 -13.81 15.26
N LEU A 181 18.98 -12.96 15.24
CA LEU A 181 20.02 -12.97 14.23
C LEU A 181 20.87 -14.24 14.45
N PHE A 182 20.67 -15.24 13.58
CA PHE A 182 21.66 -16.30 13.36
C PHE A 182 22.83 -15.77 12.52
#